data_AF-A0AB37UD63-F1
#
_entry.id   AF-A0AB37UD63-F1
#
_cell.length_a   1.000
_cell.length_b   1.000
_cell.length_c   1.000
_cell.angle_alpha   90.00
_cell.angle_beta   90.00
_cell.angle_gamma   90.00
#
_symmetry.space_group_name_H-M   'P 1'
#
loop_
_entity.id
_entity.type
_entity.pdbx_description
1 polymer ?
#
loop_
_entity_poly.entity_id
_entity_poly.type
_entity_poly.pdbx_seq_one_letter_code
_entity_poly.pdbx_strand_id
1 'polypeptide(L)' 'MACGADKDCSYAHKIGAGTGVLGIGTANNDVGTVTSPKGRQIAIAVFVVGSKATLEARERVISHIAAAVVKAIE' A
#
# COMPACT_ATOMS: atom_id res chain seq x y z
N MET A 1 0.53 -2.26 -2.78
CA MET A 1 1.86 -2.34 -2.15
C MET A 1 2.86 -2.08 -3.26
N ALA A 2 3.81 -1.17 -3.07
CA ALA A 2 4.87 -0.93 -4.04
C ALA A 2 6.08 -0.35 -3.31
N CYS A 3 7.28 -0.64 -3.77
CA CYS A 3 8.51 -0.16 -3.15
C CYS A 3 9.00 1.17 -3.69
N GLY A 4 8.14 1.92 -4.38
CA GLY A 4 8.53 3.16 -5.03
C GLY A 4 9.41 2.93 -6.26
N ALA A 5 10.35 3.83 -6.51
CA ALA A 5 11.23 3.79 -7.69
C ALA A 5 12.31 2.69 -7.61
N ASP A 6 12.58 2.19 -6.41
CA ASP A 6 13.59 1.16 -6.15
C ASP A 6 13.01 -0.23 -6.42
N LYS A 7 13.42 -0.79 -7.57
CA LYS A 7 12.89 -2.05 -8.10
C LYS A 7 13.47 -3.30 -7.42
N ASP A 8 14.41 -3.12 -6.51
CA ASP A 8 15.21 -4.19 -5.91
C ASP A 8 14.66 -4.70 -4.57
N CYS A 9 13.48 -4.24 -4.15
CA CYS A 9 12.76 -4.84 -3.03
C CYS A 9 11.99 -6.09 -3.48
N SER A 10 11.48 -6.86 -2.51
CA SER A 10 10.41 -7.82 -2.75
C SER A 10 9.28 -7.66 -1.74
N TYR A 11 8.07 -8.07 -2.10
CA TYR A 11 6.93 -8.02 -1.20
C TYR A 11 5.96 -9.18 -1.42
N ALA A 12 5.31 -9.61 -0.34
CA ALA A 12 4.21 -10.57 -0.35
C ALA A 12 3.01 -9.91 0.33
N HIS A 13 1.86 -9.85 -0.34
CA HIS A 13 0.75 -9.02 0.12
C HIS A 13 -0.62 -9.55 -0.28
N LYS A 14 -1.65 -9.03 0.40
CA LYS A 14 -3.06 -9.30 0.13
C LYS A 14 -3.83 -7.99 0.05
N ILE A 15 -4.46 -7.81 -1.11
CA ILE A 15 -5.36 -6.68 -1.37
C ILE A 15 -6.75 -6.98 -0.79
N GLY A 16 -7.38 -5.96 -0.23
CA GLY A 16 -8.81 -5.94 0.11
C GLY A 16 -9.48 -4.71 -0.48
N ALA A 17 -10.54 -4.88 -1.25
CA ALA A 17 -11.30 -3.78 -1.84
C ALA A 17 -12.80 -3.98 -1.58
N GLY A 18 -13.46 -2.93 -1.14
CA GLY A 18 -14.91 -2.85 -1.00
C GLY A 18 -15.53 -2.10 -2.18
N THR A 19 -16.81 -2.37 -2.44
CA THR A 19 -17.55 -1.66 -3.49
C THR A 19 -17.72 -0.17 -3.16
N GLY A 20 -17.92 0.65 -4.19
CA GLY A 20 -18.35 2.03 -4.01
C GLY A 20 -19.84 2.07 -3.65
N VAL A 21 -20.19 2.77 -2.57
CA VAL A 21 -21.57 2.96 -2.12
C VAL A 21 -21.82 4.45 -1.96
N LEU A 22 -22.82 5.00 -2.66
CA LEU A 22 -23.16 6.44 -2.63
C LEU A 22 -21.96 7.35 -2.97
N GLY A 23 -21.11 6.92 -3.91
CA GLY A 23 -19.89 7.65 -4.29
C GLY A 23 -18.76 7.56 -3.25
N ILE A 24 -18.90 6.72 -2.23
CA ILE A 24 -17.90 6.49 -1.18
C ILE A 24 -17.25 5.13 -1.38
N GLY A 25 -15.92 5.13 -1.43
CA GLY A 25 -15.09 3.95 -1.31
C GLY A 25 -15.16 3.35 0.09
N THR A 26 -15.81 2.19 0.23
CA THR A 26 -15.98 1.54 1.54
C THR A 26 -14.68 0.97 2.09
N ALA A 27 -13.82 0.40 1.25
CA ALA A 27 -12.48 -0.05 1.64
C ALA A 27 -11.51 -0.13 0.46
N ASN A 28 -10.28 0.31 0.66
CA ASN A 28 -9.11 0.03 -0.16
C ASN A 28 -7.93 -0.24 0.76
N ASN A 29 -7.59 -1.50 0.89
CA ASN A 29 -6.61 -1.98 1.85
C ASN A 29 -5.53 -2.77 1.13
N ASP A 30 -4.34 -2.74 1.71
CA ASP A 30 -3.28 -3.65 1.35
C ASP A 30 -2.43 -3.98 2.58
N VAL A 31 -2.19 -5.28 2.78
CA VAL A 31 -1.47 -5.79 3.94
C VAL A 31 -0.45 -6.82 3.47
N GLY A 32 0.78 -6.70 3.94
CA GLY A 32 1.84 -7.61 3.52
C GLY A 32 3.16 -7.40 4.23
N THR A 33 4.15 -8.17 3.82
CA THR A 33 5.55 -8.01 4.20
C THR A 33 6.35 -7.45 3.04
N VAL A 34 7.37 -6.67 3.36
CA VAL A 34 8.33 -6.11 2.39
C VAL A 34 9.75 -6.42 2.87
N THR A 35 10.59 -6.83 1.93
CA THR A 35 12.05 -6.97 2.13
C THR A 35 12.74 -5.84 1.37
N SER A 36 13.49 -4.99 2.07
CA SER A 36 14.28 -3.91 1.46
C SER A 36 15.45 -4.46 0.63
N PRO A 37 16.07 -3.66 -0.25
CA PRO A 37 17.23 -4.10 -1.02
C PRO A 37 18.41 -4.59 -0.16
N LYS A 38 18.54 -4.09 1.08
CA LYS A 38 19.56 -4.53 2.05
C LYS A 38 19.12 -5.73 2.92
N GLY A 39 17.99 -6.36 2.58
CA GLY A 39 17.50 -7.56 3.24
C GLY A 39 16.74 -7.33 4.55
N ARG A 40 16.44 -6.09 4.94
CA ARG A 40 15.63 -5.82 6.14
C ARG A 40 14.16 -6.09 5.84
N GLN A 41 13.43 -6.68 6.79
CA GLN A 41 12.02 -7.01 6.61
C GLN A 41 11.12 -6.16 7.51
N ILE A 42 9.96 -5.78 6.99
CA ILE A 42 8.91 -5.09 7.73
C ILE A 42 7.52 -5.53 7.26
N ALA A 43 6.57 -5.61 8.18
CA ALA A 43 5.16 -5.76 7.86
C ALA A 43 4.50 -4.38 7.70
N ILE A 44 3.68 -4.23 6.66
CA ILE A 44 2.97 -2.99 6.35
C ILE A 44 1.49 -3.32 6.20
N ALA A 45 0.63 -2.57 6.89
CA ALA A 45 -0.82 -2.65 6.77
C ALA A 45 -1.39 -1.25 6.56
N VAL A 46 -2.01 -1.02 5.40
CA VAL A 46 -2.62 0.27 5.06
C VAL A 46 -4.11 0.04 4.78
N PHE A 47 -4.95 0.85 5.43
CA PHE A 47 -6.40 0.84 5.25
C PHE A 47 -6.86 2.24 4.83
N VAL A 48 -7.46 2.35 3.65
CA VAL A 48 -8.11 3.58 3.16
C VAL A 48 -9.61 3.35 3.16
N VAL A 49 -10.32 4.02 4.06
CA VAL A 49 -11.74 3.76 4.36
C VAL A 49 -12.54 5.06 4.22
N GLY A 50 -13.78 4.96 3.73
CA GLY A 50 -14.73 6.08 3.69
C GLY A 50 -14.33 7.23 2.75
N SER A 51 -13.50 6.94 1.74
CA SER A 51 -12.94 7.98 0.86
C SER A 51 -13.81 8.23 -0.36
N LYS A 52 -14.04 9.52 -0.69
CA LYS A 52 -14.68 9.96 -1.94
C LYS A 52 -13.70 10.02 -3.13
N ALA A 53 -12.42 9.76 -2.89
CA ALA A 53 -11.41 9.80 -3.94
C ALA A 53 -11.59 8.64 -4.92
N THR A 54 -11.03 8.79 -6.13
CA THR A 54 -11.02 7.73 -7.13
C THR A 54 -10.28 6.48 -6.63
N LEU A 55 -10.52 5.33 -7.24
CA LEU A 55 -9.77 4.10 -6.93
C LEU A 55 -8.26 4.33 -7.03
N GLU A 56 -7.82 4.91 -8.15
CA GLU A 56 -6.41 5.21 -8.42
C GLU A 56 -5.79 6.11 -7.34
N ALA A 57 -6.50 7.16 -6.90
CA ALA A 57 -5.99 8.04 -5.84
C ALA A 57 -5.83 7.31 -4.51
N ARG A 58 -6.75 6.40 -4.18
CA ARG A 58 -6.67 5.57 -2.97
C ARG A 58 -5.49 4.59 -3.05
N GLU A 59 -5.29 3.95 -4.20
CA GLU A 59 -4.15 3.05 -4.43
C GLU A 59 -2.81 3.79 -4.40
N ARG A 60 -2.77 5.03 -4.88
CA ARG A 60 -1.58 5.90 -4.83
C ARG A 60 -1.19 6.27 -3.41
N VAL A 61 -2.15 6.47 -2.51
CA VAL A 61 -1.86 6.67 -1.08
C VAL A 61 -1.17 5.43 -0.50
N ILE A 62 -1.68 4.24 -0.80
CA ILE A 62 -1.09 2.97 -0.34
C ILE A 62 0.35 2.82 -0.87
N SER A 63 0.58 3.10 -2.16
CA SER A 63 1.92 2.98 -2.75
C SER A 63 2.92 3.98 -2.16
N HIS A 64 2.51 5.23 -1.93
CA HIS A 64 3.37 6.25 -1.33
C HIS A 64 3.74 5.91 0.12
N ILE A 65 2.80 5.42 0.92
CA ILE A 65 3.07 4.98 2.29
C ILE A 65 4.06 3.82 2.30
N ALA A 66 3.83 2.79 1.47
CA ALA A 66 4.72 1.64 1.37
C ALA A 66 6.14 2.06 0.96
N ALA A 67 6.29 2.94 -0.04
CA ALA A 67 7.58 3.46 -0.47
C ALA A 67 8.30 4.25 0.63
N ALA A 68 7.56 5.09 1.38
CA ALA A 68 8.13 5.85 2.49
C ALA A 68 8.65 4.93 3.61
N VAL A 69 7.91 3.86 3.93
CA VAL A 69 8.33 2.87 4.92
C VAL A 69 9.54 2.08 4.43
N VAL A 70 9.57 1.66 3.16
CA VAL A 70 10.74 0.97 2.58
C VAL A 70 11.99 1.83 2.71
N LYS A 71 11.92 3.10 2.30
CA LYS A 71 13.02 4.06 2.45
C LYS A 71 13.49 4.22 3.90
N ALA A 72 12.57 4.16 4.87
CA ALA A 72 12.91 4.28 6.29
C ALA A 72 13.67 3.06 6.84
N ILE A 73 13.57 1.90 6.18
CA ILE A 73 14.26 0.67 6.58
C ILE A 73 15.43 0.30 5.65
N GLU A 74 15.78 1.16 4.69
CA GLU A 74 17.02 1.04 3.90
C GLU A 74 18.29 1.27 4.70
#